data_AF-A0A088DHQ8-F1
#
_entry.id   AF-A0A088DHQ8-F1
#
_cell.length_a   1.000
_cell.length_b   1.000
_cell.length_c   1.000
_cell.angle_alpha   90.00
_cell.angle_beta   90.00
_cell.angle_gamma   90.00
#
_symmetry.space_group_name_H-M   'P 1'
#
loop_
_entity.id
_entity.type
_entity.pdbx_description
1 polymer ?
#
loop_
_entity_poly.entity_id
_entity_poly.type
_entity_poly.pdbx_seq_one_letter_code
_entity_poly.pdbx_strand_id
1 'polypeptide(L)'
;MANVNSKIEARKKVREAQARANEARLRRERQNVDDAASFLVELGRLAAVDEWEQRRVLEIRAERERRRHEHRQAAAAAVSRMQDRGETLAAIAELAGVKVSDVRAVLKSTSAQPVASPEALGAPEVASKSADAAPVNGAVSAQGASHALDVGGRV
;
A
#
# COMPACT_ATOMS: atom_id res chain seq x y z
N MET A 1 63.61 35.03 24.02
CA MET A 1 62.20 34.59 23.92
C MET A 1 61.95 34.20 22.48
N ALA A 2 61.64 32.94 22.18
CA ALA A 2 61.50 32.48 20.79
C ALA A 2 60.19 32.98 20.18
N ASN A 3 60.26 33.60 19.01
CA ASN A 3 59.10 34.15 18.31
C ASN A 3 58.28 33.00 17.67
N VAL A 4 57.29 32.47 18.40
CA VAL A 4 56.39 31.41 17.91
C VAL A 4 55.33 31.97 16.96
N ASN A 5 55.81 32.51 15.84
CA ASN A 5 55.01 32.93 14.70
C ASN A 5 55.54 32.34 13.39
N SER A 6 55.98 31.06 13.45
CA SER A 6 56.43 30.31 12.28
C SER A 6 55.23 29.88 11.42
N LYS A 7 55.39 30.02 10.10
CA LYS A 7 54.43 29.60 9.06
C LYS A 7 54.02 28.12 9.19
N ILE A 8 54.89 27.28 9.77
CA ILE A 8 54.63 25.85 10.01
C ILE A 8 53.57 25.66 11.11
N GLU A 9 53.72 26.34 12.26
CA GLU A 9 52.78 26.28 13.37
C GLU A 9 51.42 26.90 13.01
N ALA A 10 51.42 28.00 12.26
CA ALA A 10 50.18 28.58 11.71
C ALA A 10 49.44 27.56 10.82
N ARG A 11 50.14 26.90 9.89
CA ARG A 11 49.57 25.85 9.03
C ARG A 11 49.09 24.64 9.82
N LYS A 12 49.76 24.26 10.91
CA LYS A 12 49.35 23.17 11.82
C LYS A 12 48.03 23.50 12.50
N LYS A 13 47.92 24.67 13.15
CA LYS A 13 46.70 25.13 13.81
C LYS A 13 45.51 25.24 12.86
N VAL A 14 45.71 25.72 11.63
CA VAL A 14 44.66 25.77 10.59
C VAL A 14 44.18 24.36 10.23
N ARG A 15 45.10 23.40 10.01
CA ARG A 15 44.74 22.01 9.70
C ARG A 15 43.98 21.33 10.85
N GLU A 16 44.38 21.53 12.09
CA GLU A 16 43.68 20.99 13.27
C GLU A 16 42.29 21.60 13.46
N ALA A 17 42.11 22.91 13.19
CA ALA A 17 40.80 23.55 13.20
C ALA A 17 39.88 22.99 12.09
N GLN A 18 40.42 22.80 10.87
CA GLN A 18 39.68 22.19 9.76
C GLN A 18 39.31 20.73 10.03
N ALA A 19 40.22 19.93 10.61
CA ALA A 19 39.94 18.54 10.99
C ALA A 19 38.77 18.46 11.98
N ARG A 20 38.81 19.22 13.08
CA ARG A 20 37.71 19.27 14.07
C ARG A 20 36.39 19.75 13.48
N ALA A 21 36.43 20.75 12.58
CA ALA A 21 35.22 21.23 11.90
C ALA A 21 34.62 20.17 10.96
N ASN A 22 35.47 19.43 10.23
CA ASN A 22 35.05 18.33 9.37
C ASN A 22 34.50 17.15 10.18
N GLU A 23 35.14 16.75 11.28
CA GLU A 23 34.64 15.72 12.20
C GLU A 23 33.27 16.08 12.79
N ALA A 24 33.09 17.35 13.20
CA ALA A 24 31.80 17.84 13.70
C ALA A 24 30.72 17.94 12.61
N ARG A 25 31.11 18.09 11.33
CA ARG A 25 30.18 18.01 10.20
C ARG A 25 29.80 16.56 9.91
N LEU A 26 30.77 15.68 9.73
CA LEU A 26 30.57 14.24 9.46
C LEU A 26 29.75 13.54 10.56
N ARG A 27 29.94 13.93 11.82
CA ARG A 27 29.15 13.40 12.95
C ARG A 27 27.67 13.78 12.84
N ARG A 28 27.38 15.04 12.52
CA ARG A 28 26.00 15.52 12.29
C ARG A 28 25.40 14.93 11.02
N GLU A 29 26.17 14.81 9.94
CA GLU A 29 25.73 14.15 8.71
C GLU A 29 25.30 12.69 8.98
N ARG A 30 26.08 11.93 9.77
CA ARG A 30 25.70 10.57 10.19
C ARG A 30 24.42 10.54 11.03
N GLN A 31 24.38 11.33 12.11
CA GLN A 31 23.20 11.44 12.98
C GLN A 31 21.93 11.80 12.19
N ASN A 32 22.02 12.81 11.32
CA ASN A 32 20.91 13.22 10.46
C ASN A 32 20.46 12.11 9.50
N VAL A 33 21.35 11.25 9.01
CA VAL A 33 21.00 10.10 8.16
C VAL A 33 20.27 9.03 8.97
N ASP A 34 20.76 8.71 10.17
CA ASP A 34 20.14 7.73 11.07
C ASP A 34 18.74 8.20 11.54
N ASP A 35 18.62 9.49 11.90
CA ASP A 35 17.36 10.13 12.30
C ASP A 35 16.38 10.21 11.11
N ALA A 36 16.85 10.55 9.90
CA ALA A 36 16.01 10.60 8.70
C ALA A 36 15.51 9.21 8.28
N ALA A 37 16.34 8.17 8.41
CA ALA A 37 15.92 6.80 8.18
C ALA A 37 14.83 6.38 9.17
N SER A 38 15.00 6.70 10.46
CA SER A 38 13.99 6.44 11.49
C SER A 38 12.68 7.19 11.21
N PHE A 39 12.76 8.47 10.85
CA PHE A 39 11.60 9.29 10.48
C PHE A 39 10.80 8.69 9.30
N LEU A 40 11.48 8.24 8.24
CA LEU A 40 10.83 7.61 7.09
C LEU A 40 10.15 6.28 7.45
N VAL A 41 10.74 5.50 8.37
CA VAL A 41 10.11 4.27 8.89
C VAL A 41 8.83 4.58 9.67
N GLU A 42 8.82 5.59 10.53
CA GLU A 42 7.61 5.97 11.27
C GLU A 42 6.53 6.56 10.34
N LEU A 43 6.89 7.36 9.33
CA LEU A 43 5.92 7.80 8.30
C LEU A 43 5.28 6.61 7.57
N GLY A 44 6.07 5.59 7.21
CA GLY A 44 5.55 4.37 6.59
C GLY A 44 4.59 3.59 7.51
N ARG A 45 4.86 3.57 8.82
CA ARG A 45 3.97 2.95 9.82
C ARG A 45 2.66 3.72 9.99
N LEU A 46 2.70 5.06 9.99
CA LEU A 46 1.49 5.89 10.03
C LEU A 46 0.60 5.62 8.81
N ALA A 47 1.17 5.65 7.60
CA ALA A 47 0.43 5.33 6.38
C ALA A 47 -0.16 3.90 6.41
N ALA A 48 0.57 2.92 6.95
CA ALA A 48 0.06 1.55 7.10
C ALA A 48 -1.12 1.43 8.10
N VAL A 49 -1.18 2.31 9.12
CA VAL A 49 -2.33 2.41 10.04
C VAL A 49 -3.53 3.02 9.31
N ASP A 50 -3.34 4.08 8.53
CA ASP A 50 -4.41 4.70 7.74
C ASP A 50 -5.00 3.72 6.72
N GLU A 51 -4.15 2.97 6.01
CA GLU A 51 -4.58 1.91 5.08
C GLU A 51 -5.31 0.77 5.80
N TRP A 52 -4.90 0.43 7.03
CA TRP A 52 -5.58 -0.57 7.85
C TRP A 52 -6.96 -0.08 8.30
N GLU A 53 -7.09 1.16 8.76
CA GLU A 53 -8.39 1.75 9.13
C GLU A 53 -9.34 1.76 7.94
N GLN A 54 -8.88 2.27 6.78
CA GLN A 54 -9.69 2.34 5.56
C GLN A 54 -10.23 0.97 5.15
N ARG A 55 -9.36 -0.06 5.10
CA ARG A 55 -9.77 -1.45 4.82
C ARG A 55 -10.78 -1.94 5.87
N ARG A 56 -10.51 -1.71 7.15
CA ARG A 56 -11.39 -2.19 8.23
C ARG A 56 -12.76 -1.52 8.22
N VAL A 57 -12.84 -0.24 7.87
CA VAL A 57 -14.10 0.48 7.69
C VAL A 57 -14.90 -0.08 6.51
N LEU A 58 -14.24 -0.44 5.40
CA LEU A 58 -14.90 -1.08 4.25
C LEU A 58 -15.43 -2.48 4.60
N GLU A 59 -14.63 -3.31 5.27
CA GLU A 59 -15.04 -4.63 5.79
C GLU A 59 -16.28 -4.52 6.69
N ILE A 60 -16.28 -3.60 7.66
CA ILE A 60 -17.39 -3.38 8.59
C ILE A 60 -18.65 -2.90 7.85
N ARG A 61 -18.50 -2.06 6.81
CA ARG A 61 -19.64 -1.61 5.98
C ARG A 61 -20.26 -2.77 5.19
N ALA A 62 -19.43 -3.64 4.60
CA ALA A 62 -19.89 -4.82 3.87
C ALA A 62 -20.57 -5.84 4.81
N GLU A 63 -19.95 -6.15 5.94
CA GLU A 63 -20.50 -7.01 7.00
C GLU A 63 -21.85 -6.50 7.51
N ARG A 64 -21.95 -5.19 7.79
CA ARG A 64 -23.18 -4.53 8.24
C ARG A 64 -24.31 -4.68 7.23
N GLU A 65 -24.04 -4.49 5.94
CA GLU A 65 -25.09 -4.59 4.93
C GLU A 65 -25.47 -6.04 4.64
N ARG A 66 -24.52 -6.99 4.69
CA ARG A 66 -24.83 -8.43 4.61
C ARG A 66 -25.76 -8.87 5.75
N ARG A 67 -25.44 -8.54 7.00
CA ARG A 67 -26.32 -8.83 8.15
C ARG A 67 -27.69 -8.16 8.04
N ARG A 68 -27.74 -6.91 7.59
CA ARG A 68 -29.02 -6.22 7.33
C ARG A 68 -29.84 -6.94 6.26
N HIS A 69 -29.20 -7.45 5.22
CA HIS A 69 -29.86 -8.23 4.17
C HIS A 69 -30.35 -9.59 4.70
N GLU A 70 -29.52 -10.33 5.43
CA GLU A 70 -29.89 -11.58 6.13
C GLU A 70 -31.12 -11.38 7.04
N HIS A 71 -31.15 -10.33 7.87
CA HIS A 71 -32.29 -10.02 8.73
C HIS A 71 -33.54 -9.62 7.94
N ARG A 72 -33.42 -8.85 6.85
CA ARG A 72 -34.56 -8.51 5.97
C ARG A 72 -35.11 -9.75 5.26
N GLN A 73 -34.26 -10.68 4.81
CA GLN A 73 -34.69 -11.97 4.26
C GLN A 73 -35.44 -12.80 5.30
N ALA A 74 -34.89 -12.95 6.51
CA ALA A 74 -35.52 -13.72 7.59
C ALA A 74 -36.89 -13.13 7.99
N ALA A 75 -36.99 -11.80 8.08
CA ALA A 75 -38.24 -11.10 8.36
C ALA A 75 -39.27 -11.27 7.23
N ALA A 76 -38.86 -11.11 5.95
CA ALA A 76 -39.75 -11.33 4.82
C ALA A 76 -40.27 -12.77 4.76
N ALA A 77 -39.40 -13.76 4.96
CA ALA A 77 -39.79 -15.17 5.02
C ALA A 77 -40.75 -15.47 6.17
N ALA A 78 -40.62 -14.79 7.32
CA ALA A 78 -41.58 -14.90 8.42
C ALA A 78 -42.96 -14.32 8.04
N VAL A 79 -42.99 -13.15 7.41
CA VAL A 79 -44.22 -12.52 6.90
C VAL A 79 -44.90 -13.40 5.85
N SER A 80 -44.15 -13.94 4.87
CA SER A 80 -44.69 -14.87 3.87
C SER A 80 -45.35 -16.09 4.54
N ARG A 81 -44.68 -16.74 5.50
CA ARG A 81 -45.28 -17.86 6.25
C ARG A 81 -46.54 -17.48 7.03
N MET A 82 -46.71 -16.21 7.43
CA MET A 82 -47.96 -15.74 8.04
C MET A 82 -49.06 -15.57 6.98
N GLN A 83 -48.75 -14.98 5.83
CA GLN A 83 -49.68 -14.87 4.70
C GLN A 83 -50.13 -16.24 4.18
N ASP A 84 -49.24 -17.24 4.15
CA ASP A 84 -49.57 -18.64 3.79
C ASP A 84 -50.58 -19.28 4.77
N ARG A 85 -50.70 -18.75 5.99
CA ARG A 85 -51.74 -19.14 6.98
C ARG A 85 -53.02 -18.31 6.88
N GLY A 86 -53.12 -17.40 5.90
CA GLY A 86 -54.27 -16.52 5.69
C GLY A 86 -54.19 -15.16 6.38
N GLU A 87 -53.07 -14.83 7.06
CA GLU A 87 -52.93 -13.55 7.76
C GLU A 87 -52.83 -12.36 6.79
N THR A 88 -53.55 -11.28 7.11
CA THR A 88 -53.47 -10.03 6.34
C THR A 88 -52.28 -9.17 6.79
N LEU A 89 -51.75 -8.34 5.90
CA LEU A 89 -50.67 -7.40 6.26
C LEU A 89 -51.05 -6.42 7.40
N ALA A 90 -52.35 -6.18 7.60
CA ALA A 90 -52.86 -5.38 8.72
C ALA A 90 -52.76 -6.14 10.04
N ALA A 91 -53.28 -7.38 10.09
CA ALA A 91 -53.20 -8.25 11.26
C ALA A 91 -51.74 -8.58 11.66
N ILE A 92 -50.87 -8.81 10.67
CA ILE A 92 -49.43 -9.02 10.90
C ILE A 92 -48.78 -7.78 11.54
N ALA A 93 -49.13 -6.58 11.06
CA ALA A 93 -48.58 -5.32 11.58
C ALA A 93 -49.08 -5.04 13.01
N GLU A 94 -50.37 -5.27 13.26
CA GLU A 94 -51.00 -5.16 14.58
C GLU A 94 -50.35 -6.12 15.59
N LEU A 95 -50.25 -7.41 15.25
CA LEU A 95 -49.64 -8.44 16.08
C LEU A 95 -48.18 -8.14 16.42
N ALA A 96 -47.43 -7.56 15.48
CA ALA A 96 -46.02 -7.20 15.67
C ALA A 96 -45.80 -5.79 16.27
N GLY A 97 -46.85 -5.00 16.47
CA GLY A 97 -46.75 -3.62 16.99
C GLY A 97 -46.04 -2.64 16.05
N VAL A 98 -46.10 -2.87 14.73
CA VAL A 98 -45.44 -2.04 13.70
C VAL A 98 -46.45 -1.46 12.71
N LYS A 99 -46.00 -0.60 11.78
CA LYS A 99 -46.90 -0.07 10.75
C LYS A 99 -46.99 -1.04 9.57
N VAL A 100 -48.14 -1.06 8.90
CA VAL A 100 -48.34 -1.82 7.65
C VAL A 100 -47.34 -1.41 6.55
N SER A 101 -46.86 -0.16 6.58
CA SER A 101 -45.77 0.33 5.72
C SER A 101 -44.49 -0.46 5.90
N ASP A 102 -44.18 -0.88 7.14
CA ASP A 102 -42.89 -1.45 7.51
C ASP A 102 -42.86 -2.92 7.09
N VAL A 103 -43.97 -3.65 7.31
CA VAL A 103 -44.20 -4.99 6.78
C VAL A 103 -44.09 -5.01 5.26
N ARG A 104 -44.71 -4.04 4.58
CA ARG A 104 -44.62 -3.89 3.11
C ARG A 104 -43.20 -3.54 2.65
N ALA A 105 -42.47 -2.70 3.38
CA ALA A 105 -41.10 -2.32 3.07
C ALA A 105 -40.14 -3.52 3.17
N VAL A 106 -40.31 -4.38 4.19
CA VAL A 106 -39.55 -5.63 4.33
C VAL A 106 -39.77 -6.54 3.12
N LEU A 107 -41.02 -6.86 2.76
CA LEU A 107 -41.34 -7.66 1.57
C LEU A 107 -40.82 -7.04 0.27
N LYS A 108 -40.90 -5.71 0.13
CA LYS A 108 -40.37 -5.02 -1.06
C LYS A 108 -38.84 -5.12 -1.14
N SER A 109 -38.15 -5.03 -0.01
CA SER A 109 -36.68 -5.03 0.05
C SER A 109 -36.04 -6.36 -0.37
N THR A 110 -36.77 -7.48 -0.28
CA THR A 110 -36.30 -8.79 -0.75
C THR A 110 -36.66 -9.08 -2.21
N SER A 111 -37.67 -8.39 -2.78
CA SER A 111 -38.08 -8.56 -4.18
C SER A 111 -37.17 -7.85 -5.21
N ALA A 112 -36.17 -7.08 -4.77
CA ALA A 112 -35.49 -6.08 -5.60
C ALA A 112 -34.06 -6.46 -6.06
N GLN A 113 -33.61 -7.70 -5.85
CA GLN A 113 -32.26 -8.15 -6.23
C GLN A 113 -32.25 -9.58 -6.79
N PRO A 114 -31.85 -9.79 -8.06
CA PRO A 114 -31.18 -11.02 -8.43
C PRO A 114 -29.77 -10.98 -7.81
N VAL A 115 -29.40 -12.04 -7.09
CA VAL A 115 -28.05 -12.15 -6.50
C VAL A 115 -27.01 -12.31 -7.61
N ALA A 116 -26.20 -11.29 -7.84
CA ALA A 116 -24.98 -11.44 -8.62
C ALA A 116 -23.97 -12.25 -7.78
N SER A 117 -23.61 -13.44 -8.25
CA SER A 117 -22.63 -14.30 -7.59
C SER A 117 -21.29 -13.58 -7.43
N PRO A 118 -20.59 -13.72 -6.28
CA PRO A 118 -19.34 -13.01 -6.00
C PRO A 118 -18.11 -13.66 -6.68
N GLU A 119 -18.23 -14.04 -7.95
CA GLU A 119 -17.21 -14.81 -8.71
C GLU A 119 -16.73 -14.05 -9.96
N ALA A 120 -16.53 -12.73 -9.82
CA ALA A 120 -16.12 -11.86 -10.94
C ALA A 120 -15.10 -10.77 -10.55
N LEU A 121 -14.36 -10.94 -9.44
CA LEU A 121 -13.29 -10.02 -9.00
C LEU A 121 -12.10 -10.82 -8.42
N GLY A 122 -11.32 -11.47 -9.28
CA GLY A 122 -10.28 -12.39 -8.78
C GLY A 122 -9.29 -13.00 -9.78
N ALA A 123 -8.93 -12.34 -10.88
CA ALA A 123 -7.83 -12.78 -11.74
C ALA A 123 -7.09 -11.60 -12.38
N PRO A 124 -5.85 -11.27 -11.96
CA PRO A 124 -4.97 -10.40 -12.73
C PRO A 124 -4.37 -11.20 -13.89
N GLU A 125 -4.86 -10.96 -15.10
CA GLU A 125 -4.27 -11.49 -16.33
C GLU A 125 -2.88 -10.85 -16.57
N VAL A 126 -1.82 -11.58 -16.23
CA VAL A 126 -0.44 -11.20 -16.56
C VAL A 126 -0.16 -11.47 -18.04
N ALA A 127 -0.66 -10.59 -18.90
CA ALA A 127 -0.41 -10.60 -20.34
C ALA A 127 1.07 -10.31 -20.64
N SER A 128 1.87 -11.38 -20.67
CA SER A 128 3.25 -11.33 -21.15
C SER A 128 3.29 -10.90 -22.62
N LYS A 129 4.03 -9.84 -22.93
CA LYS A 129 4.25 -9.40 -24.31
C LYS A 129 5.72 -9.05 -24.54
N SER A 130 6.50 -10.09 -24.82
CA SER A 130 7.81 -9.95 -25.43
C SER A 130 7.69 -9.17 -26.75
N ALA A 131 8.47 -8.10 -26.88
CA ALA A 131 8.65 -7.39 -28.15
C ALA A 131 10.00 -7.81 -28.75
N ASP A 132 9.94 -8.32 -29.97
CA ASP A 132 11.06 -8.88 -30.73
C ASP A 132 12.10 -7.80 -31.12
N ALA A 133 13.38 -8.17 -31.09
CA ALA A 133 14.50 -7.28 -31.40
C ALA A 133 15.27 -7.80 -32.63
N ALA A 134 14.88 -7.32 -33.81
CA ALA A 134 15.56 -7.67 -35.05
C ALA A 134 16.91 -6.94 -35.19
N PRO A 135 17.97 -7.60 -35.74
CA PRO A 135 19.32 -7.07 -35.76
C PRO A 135 19.58 -6.17 -36.98
N VAL A 136 20.43 -5.16 -36.80
CA VAL A 136 21.12 -4.49 -37.92
C VAL A 136 22.62 -4.56 -37.70
N ASN A 137 23.33 -5.09 -38.69
CA ASN A 137 24.77 -5.30 -38.66
C ASN A 137 25.38 -4.57 -39.87
N GLY A 138 26.38 -3.71 -39.64
CA GLY A 138 26.98 -2.87 -40.67
C GLY A 138 28.42 -2.49 -40.32
N ALA A 139 29.38 -3.23 -40.87
CA ALA A 139 30.80 -2.89 -40.86
C ALA A 139 31.06 -1.65 -41.75
N VAL A 140 32.10 -0.81 -41.61
CA VAL A 140 33.57 -1.03 -41.65
C VAL A 140 34.28 0.28 -41.19
N SER A 141 35.57 0.44 -40.87
CA SER A 141 36.73 -0.41 -40.48
C SER A 141 37.93 0.53 -40.14
N ALA A 142 39.11 -0.02 -39.75
CA ALA A 142 40.43 0.65 -39.63
C ALA A 142 40.60 1.69 -38.49
N GLN A 143 41.75 1.85 -37.81
CA GLN A 143 43.02 1.10 -37.65
C GLN A 143 43.54 1.53 -36.24
N GLY A 144 44.20 0.77 -35.36
CA GLY A 144 45.38 -0.09 -35.52
C GLY A 144 46.56 0.45 -34.69
N ALA A 145 46.90 -0.18 -33.56
CA ALA A 145 48.20 -0.07 -32.84
C ALA A 145 48.33 -1.19 -31.79
N SER A 146 49.51 -1.83 -31.69
CA SER A 146 49.70 -3.10 -30.96
C SER A 146 51.00 -3.19 -30.15
N HIS A 147 50.90 -3.66 -28.88
CA HIS A 147 51.96 -4.27 -28.05
C HIS A 147 51.28 -4.91 -26.81
N ALA A 148 51.37 -6.22 -26.50
CA ALA A 148 52.52 -7.01 -26.00
C ALA A 148 52.98 -6.49 -24.60
N LEU A 149 53.15 -7.27 -23.51
CA LEU A 149 53.51 -8.68 -23.26
C LEU A 149 52.84 -9.17 -21.92
N ASP A 150 52.39 -10.42 -21.74
CA ASP A 150 53.08 -11.65 -21.25
C ASP A 150 53.37 -11.76 -19.72
N VAL A 151 53.38 -13.00 -19.22
CA VAL A 151 53.70 -13.49 -17.85
C VAL A 151 52.67 -13.14 -16.75
N GLY A 152 52.17 -14.07 -15.94
CA GLY A 152 52.35 -15.53 -15.91
C GLY A 152 51.82 -16.10 -14.59
N GLY A 153 51.08 -17.22 -14.63
CA GLY A 153 50.53 -17.83 -13.42
C GLY A 153 51.53 -18.76 -12.70
N ARG A 154 51.36 -18.93 -11.38
CA ARG A 154 51.82 -20.12 -10.65
C ARG A 154 50.89 -20.47 -9.49
N VAL A 155 50.71 -21.79 -9.37
CA VAL A 155 50.30 -22.60 -8.21
C VAL A 155 50.56 -22.00 -6.83
#